data_AF-A0A284VI58-F1
#
_entry.id   AF-A0A284VI58-F1
#
_cell.length_a   1.000
_cell.length_b   1.000
_cell.length_c   1.000
_cell.angle_alpha   90.00
_cell.angle_beta   90.00
_cell.angle_gamma   90.00
#
_symmetry.space_group_name_H-M   'P 1'
#
loop_
_entity.id
_entity.type
_entity.pdbx_description
1 polymer ?
#
loop_
_entity_poly.entity_id
_entity_poly.type
_entity_poly.pdbx_seq_one_letter_code
_entity_poly.pdbx_strand_id
1 'polypeptide(L)'
;MGADTSATHMIFFIVSVVISLGVAGALFMNIQSISNAATMGSKTLSEQLKTDITVINDPDTIPYSGGVYTFYVKNTGKAALSTAYITVLIDGSAVPDNSISKTILGGGTVWQTGDVLQIGATVTIASGSHKIIVMTDNGVEDEFEFRK
;
A
#
# COMPACT_ATOMS: atom_id res chain seq x y z
N MET A 1 -51.02 -36.09 35.51
CA MET A 1 -49.71 -35.57 35.99
C MET A 1 -48.64 -35.59 34.88
N GLY A 2 -48.96 -35.15 33.65
CA GLY A 2 -47.99 -35.13 32.53
C GLY A 2 -47.88 -33.77 31.81
N ALA A 3 -48.75 -32.81 32.15
CA ALA A 3 -48.75 -31.47 31.57
C ALA A 3 -47.61 -30.60 32.13
N ASP A 4 -47.30 -30.70 33.44
CA ASP A 4 -46.25 -29.90 34.09
C ASP A 4 -44.83 -30.22 33.58
N THR A 5 -44.54 -31.51 33.36
CA THR A 5 -43.26 -31.94 32.78
C THR A 5 -43.14 -31.49 31.33
N SER A 6 -44.19 -31.61 30.53
CA SER A 6 -44.19 -31.20 29.13
C SER A 6 -44.01 -29.69 28.95
N ALA A 7 -44.66 -28.89 29.80
CA ALA A 7 -44.49 -27.43 29.82
C ALA A 7 -43.05 -27.02 30.16
N THR A 8 -42.44 -27.68 31.14
CA THR A 8 -41.05 -27.43 31.54
C THR A 8 -40.06 -27.72 30.41
N HIS A 9 -40.22 -28.85 29.70
CA HIS A 9 -39.36 -29.19 28.56
C HIS A 9 -39.50 -28.20 27.40
N MET A 10 -40.71 -27.71 27.12
CA MET A 10 -40.94 -26.70 26.09
C MET A 10 -40.25 -25.37 26.42
N ILE A 11 -40.28 -24.94 27.68
CA ILE A 11 -39.58 -23.73 28.14
C ILE A 11 -38.07 -23.89 27.94
N PHE A 12 -37.48 -25.02 28.35
CA PHE A 12 -36.05 -25.26 28.16
C PHE A 12 -35.65 -25.34 26.68
N PHE A 13 -36.51 -25.89 25.82
CA PHE A 13 -36.27 -25.91 24.38
C PHE A 13 -36.27 -24.49 23.78
N ILE A 14 -37.23 -23.65 24.16
CA ILE A 14 -37.28 -22.27 23.66
C ILE A 14 -36.07 -21.47 24.15
N VAL A 15 -35.73 -21.58 25.43
CA VAL A 15 -34.57 -20.89 26.01
C VAL A 15 -33.27 -21.32 25.33
N SER A 16 -33.08 -22.62 25.08
CA SER A 16 -31.87 -23.10 24.40
C SER A 16 -31.77 -22.62 22.96
N VAL A 17 -32.90 -22.57 22.22
CA VAL A 17 -32.95 -22.01 20.87
C VAL A 17 -32.60 -20.52 20.87
N VAL A 18 -33.15 -19.73 21.79
CA VAL A 18 -32.84 -18.29 21.89
C VAL A 18 -31.36 -18.05 22.17
N ILE A 19 -30.78 -18.80 23.12
CA ILE A 19 -29.35 -18.71 23.43
C ILE A 19 -28.52 -19.14 22.20
N SER A 20 -28.90 -20.24 21.55
CA SER A 20 -28.22 -20.74 20.35
C SER A 20 -28.25 -19.73 19.21
N LEU A 21 -29.38 -19.04 19.00
CA LEU A 21 -29.49 -17.98 17.99
C LEU A 21 -28.59 -16.80 18.32
N GLY A 22 -28.48 -16.41 19.60
CA GLY A 22 -27.55 -15.37 20.04
C GLY A 22 -26.08 -15.72 19.74
N VAL A 23 -25.67 -16.94 20.07
CA VAL A 23 -24.30 -17.42 19.79
C VAL A 23 -24.05 -17.53 18.29
N ALA A 24 -24.98 -18.11 17.54
CA ALA A 24 -24.88 -18.23 16.08
C ALA A 24 -24.78 -16.85 15.39
N GLY A 25 -25.57 -15.88 15.85
CA GLY A 25 -25.52 -14.50 15.35
C GLY A 25 -24.17 -13.84 15.61
N ALA A 26 -23.62 -13.99 16.82
CA ALA A 26 -22.29 -13.47 17.15
C ALA A 26 -21.18 -14.13 16.31
N LEU A 27 -21.22 -15.45 16.14
CA LEU A 27 -20.27 -16.18 15.29
C LEU A 27 -20.35 -15.73 13.83
N PHE A 28 -21.57 -15.56 13.31
CA PHE A 28 -21.79 -15.12 11.93
C PHE A 28 -21.15 -13.76 11.65
N MET A 29 -21.32 -12.78 12.56
CA MET A 29 -20.67 -11.46 12.43
C MET A 29 -19.15 -11.57 12.38
N ASN A 30 -18.55 -12.38 13.25
CA ASN A 30 -17.10 -12.58 13.28
C ASN A 30 -16.57 -13.24 12.00
N ILE A 31 -17.26 -14.27 11.50
CA ILE A 31 -16.89 -14.95 10.25
C ILE A 31 -16.95 -13.96 9.08
N GLN A 32 -17.96 -13.11 9.04
CA GLN A 32 -18.11 -12.10 7.99
C GLN A 32 -16.96 -11.07 8.04
N SER A 33 -16.58 -10.61 9.24
CA SER A 33 -15.41 -9.74 9.41
C SER A 33 -14.11 -10.38 8.93
N ILE A 34 -13.87 -11.66 9.26
CA ILE A 34 -12.68 -12.40 8.81
C ILE A 34 -12.69 -12.58 7.29
N SER A 35 -13.83 -12.96 6.71
CA SER A 35 -13.97 -13.14 5.27
C SER A 35 -13.69 -11.84 4.50
N ASN A 36 -14.20 -10.71 5.00
CA ASN A 36 -13.95 -9.40 4.42
C ASN A 36 -12.47 -9.00 4.54
N ALA A 37 -11.86 -9.21 5.70
CA ALA A 37 -10.43 -8.95 5.91
C ALA A 37 -9.55 -9.80 4.99
N ALA A 38 -9.87 -11.09 4.83
CA ALA A 38 -9.17 -11.99 3.92
C ALA A 38 -9.30 -11.54 2.46
N THR A 39 -10.50 -11.12 2.05
CA THR A 39 -10.75 -10.60 0.70
C THR A 39 -9.97 -9.32 0.43
N MET A 40 -9.96 -8.37 1.37
CA MET A 40 -9.18 -7.15 1.26
C MET A 40 -7.67 -7.42 1.22
N GLY A 41 -7.17 -8.28 2.11
CA GLY A 41 -5.76 -8.68 2.12
C GLY A 41 -5.33 -9.35 0.81
N SER A 42 -6.16 -10.25 0.27
CA SER A 42 -5.91 -10.88 -1.03
C SER A 42 -5.89 -9.87 -2.17
N LYS A 43 -6.75 -8.84 -2.13
CA LYS A 43 -6.76 -7.77 -3.14
C LYS A 43 -5.48 -6.94 -3.07
N THR A 44 -5.10 -6.46 -1.89
CA THR A 44 -3.87 -5.69 -1.68
C THR A 44 -2.63 -6.49 -2.11
N LEU A 45 -2.54 -7.77 -1.74
CA LEU A 45 -1.45 -8.64 -2.18
C LEU A 45 -1.44 -8.80 -3.70
N SER A 46 -2.59 -8.97 -4.34
CA SER A 46 -2.67 -9.04 -5.81
C SER A 46 -2.21 -7.75 -6.47
N GLU A 47 -2.51 -6.59 -5.88
CA GLU A 47 -2.03 -5.28 -6.35
C GLU A 47 -0.53 -5.16 -6.17
N GLN A 48 0.02 -5.54 -5.01
CA GLN A 48 1.48 -5.57 -4.76
C GLN A 48 2.20 -6.45 -5.78
N LEU A 49 1.70 -7.66 -6.07
CA LEU A 49 2.30 -8.55 -7.06
C LEU A 49 2.22 -8.03 -8.49
N LYS A 50 1.29 -7.11 -8.78
CA LYS A 50 1.16 -6.48 -10.10
C LYS A 50 1.96 -5.18 -10.20
N THR A 51 2.30 -4.58 -9.08
CA THR A 51 3.10 -3.34 -9.04
C THR A 51 4.56 -3.70 -8.96
N ASP A 52 5.35 -3.05 -9.80
CA ASP A 52 6.80 -3.11 -9.76
C ASP A 52 7.32 -1.78 -10.29
N ILE A 53 8.34 -1.25 -9.64
CA ILE A 53 8.94 0.04 -9.98
C ILE A 53 10.46 -0.11 -9.97
N THR A 54 11.14 0.64 -10.81
CA THR A 54 12.61 0.62 -10.87
C THR A 54 13.15 2.02 -11.05
N VAL A 55 14.09 2.41 -10.20
CA VAL A 55 14.88 3.63 -10.36
C VAL A 55 15.92 3.40 -11.45
N ILE A 56 15.85 4.18 -12.52
CA ILE A 56 16.66 3.99 -13.74
C ILE A 56 17.79 5.03 -13.87
N ASN A 57 18.15 5.70 -12.78
CA ASN A 57 19.25 6.66 -12.75
C ASN A 57 20.61 5.98 -12.94
N ASP A 58 21.61 6.76 -13.33
CA ASP A 58 23.01 6.36 -13.29
C ASP A 58 23.56 6.55 -11.86
N PRO A 59 24.15 5.51 -11.22
CA PRO A 59 24.68 5.60 -9.86
C PRO A 59 25.80 6.63 -9.69
N ASP A 60 26.59 6.85 -10.75
CA ASP A 60 27.75 7.74 -10.70
C ASP A 60 27.39 9.19 -11.05
N THR A 61 26.25 9.40 -11.73
CA THR A 61 25.83 10.73 -12.19
C THR A 61 24.33 10.98 -12.05
N ILE A 62 23.94 11.59 -10.92
CA ILE A 62 22.58 12.09 -10.73
C ILE A 62 22.45 13.50 -11.31
N PRO A 63 21.48 13.75 -12.21
CA PRO A 63 21.24 15.09 -12.71
C PRO A 63 20.88 16.05 -11.57
N TYR A 64 21.68 17.10 -11.44
CA TYR A 64 21.49 18.17 -10.47
C TYR A 64 21.50 19.51 -11.19
N SER A 65 20.38 20.22 -11.12
CA SER A 65 20.22 21.53 -11.77
C SER A 65 19.42 22.46 -10.88
N GLY A 66 19.89 23.70 -10.68
CA GLY A 66 19.16 24.74 -9.96
C GLY A 66 18.81 24.41 -8.50
N GLY A 67 19.55 23.50 -7.84
CA GLY A 67 19.24 23.09 -6.46
C GLY A 67 18.37 21.83 -6.34
N VAL A 68 18.02 21.20 -7.47
CA VAL A 68 17.09 20.05 -7.50
C VAL A 68 17.80 18.82 -8.06
N TYR A 69 17.74 17.72 -7.30
CA TYR A 69 18.14 16.39 -7.76
C TYR A 69 17.01 15.74 -8.55
N THR A 70 17.31 15.21 -9.73
CA THR A 70 16.30 14.56 -10.58
C THR A 70 16.49 13.05 -10.60
N PHE A 71 15.50 12.34 -10.08
CA PHE A 71 15.41 10.89 -10.12
C PHE A 71 14.36 10.46 -11.14
N TYR A 72 14.60 9.34 -11.80
CA TYR A 72 13.75 8.76 -12.81
C TYR A 72 13.34 7.37 -12.35
N VAL A 73 12.04 7.16 -12.19
CA VAL A 73 11.49 5.90 -11.73
C VAL A 73 10.57 5.38 -12.82
N LYS A 74 10.82 4.18 -13.31
CA LYS A 74 10.00 3.52 -14.34
C LYS A 74 9.02 2.56 -13.69
N ASN A 75 7.77 2.57 -14.14
CA ASN A 75 6.81 1.54 -13.76
C ASN A 75 7.09 0.29 -14.62
N THR A 76 7.69 -0.73 -14.02
CA THR A 76 7.99 -2.02 -14.64
C THR A 76 6.87 -3.03 -14.43
N GLY A 77 5.93 -2.72 -13.52
CA GLY A 77 4.77 -3.53 -13.21
C GLY A 77 3.65 -3.45 -14.25
N LYS A 78 2.55 -4.13 -13.95
CA LYS A 78 1.31 -4.19 -14.74
C LYS A 78 0.17 -3.33 -14.16
N ALA A 79 0.38 -2.73 -13.00
CA ALA A 79 -0.59 -1.87 -12.35
C ALA A 79 -0.36 -0.40 -12.70
N ALA A 80 -1.44 0.34 -12.95
CA ALA A 80 -1.40 1.78 -13.06
C ALA A 80 -1.32 2.41 -11.65
N LEU A 81 -0.42 3.37 -11.48
CA LEU A 81 -0.12 3.99 -10.18
C LEU A 81 -0.51 5.46 -10.15
N SER A 82 -0.85 5.95 -8.97
CA SER A 82 -1.05 7.39 -8.72
C SER A 82 0.26 8.04 -8.29
N THR A 83 0.59 9.20 -8.86
CA THR A 83 1.77 9.96 -8.45
C THR A 83 1.58 10.68 -7.11
N ALA A 84 0.33 10.87 -6.67
CA ALA A 84 0.02 11.61 -5.46
C ALA A 84 0.54 10.91 -4.19
N TYR A 85 0.55 9.57 -4.18
CA TYR A 85 0.80 8.75 -2.99
C TYR A 85 2.17 8.08 -2.96
N ILE A 86 3.14 8.66 -3.67
CA ILE A 86 4.51 8.16 -3.70
C ILE A 86 5.31 8.77 -2.55
N THR A 87 5.98 7.95 -1.77
CA THR A 87 6.89 8.40 -0.72
C THR A 87 8.33 8.26 -1.20
N VAL A 88 9.17 9.27 -0.92
CA VAL A 88 10.59 9.25 -1.26
C VAL A 88 11.39 9.43 0.03
N LEU A 89 12.32 8.51 0.27
CA LEU A 89 13.26 8.57 1.37
C LEU A 89 14.68 8.72 0.83
N ILE A 90 15.48 9.56 1.45
CA ILE A 90 16.91 9.72 1.16
C ILE A 90 17.66 9.51 2.47
N ASP A 91 18.59 8.55 2.49
CA ASP A 91 19.35 8.12 3.67
C ASP A 91 18.48 7.83 4.91
N GLY A 92 17.28 7.28 4.67
CA GLY A 92 16.31 6.94 5.71
C GLY A 92 15.45 8.12 6.21
N SER A 93 15.66 9.34 5.71
CA SER A 93 14.79 10.48 5.99
C SER A 93 13.74 10.64 4.89
N ALA A 94 12.47 10.72 5.26
CA ALA A 94 11.40 11.08 4.33
C ALA A 94 11.60 12.51 3.83
N VAL A 95 11.56 12.69 2.51
CA VAL A 95 11.61 14.02 1.91
C VAL A 95 10.20 14.61 1.94
N PRO A 96 10.00 15.83 2.46
CA PRO A 96 8.66 16.43 2.53
C PRO A 96 8.07 16.68 1.14
N ASP A 97 6.76 16.51 0.99
CA ASP A 97 6.06 16.71 -0.29
C ASP A 97 6.25 18.13 -0.87
N ASN A 98 6.44 19.16 -0.05
CA ASN A 98 6.71 20.52 -0.53
C ASN A 98 8.10 20.69 -1.20
N SER A 99 8.98 19.72 -0.99
CA SER A 99 10.34 19.68 -1.51
C SER A 99 10.49 18.66 -2.64
N ILE A 100 9.39 18.00 -3.03
CA ILE A 100 9.34 17.03 -4.12
C ILE A 100 8.42 17.54 -5.23
N SER A 101 8.88 17.41 -6.46
CA SER A 101 8.06 17.52 -7.67
C SER A 101 7.95 16.15 -8.33
N LYS A 102 6.75 15.80 -8.82
CA LYS A 102 6.47 14.51 -9.45
C LYS A 102 5.81 14.75 -10.79
N THR A 103 6.47 14.38 -11.89
CA THR A 103 6.01 14.64 -13.25
C THR A 103 6.17 13.39 -14.11
N ILE A 104 5.11 12.94 -14.78
CA ILE A 104 5.21 11.79 -15.69
C ILE A 104 5.80 12.25 -17.02
N LEU A 105 6.91 11.63 -17.44
CA LEU A 105 7.53 11.81 -18.74
C LEU A 105 6.59 11.23 -19.81
N GLY A 106 6.12 12.09 -20.71
CA GLY A 106 5.10 11.76 -21.72
C GLY A 106 3.78 12.51 -21.53
N GLY A 107 3.55 13.06 -20.33
CA GLY A 107 2.34 13.81 -20.01
C GLY A 107 1.16 12.87 -19.72
N GLY A 108 0.65 12.92 -18.48
CA GLY A 108 -0.45 12.08 -18.02
C GLY A 108 -0.79 12.39 -16.57
N THR A 109 -1.97 11.94 -16.13
CA THR A 109 -2.42 12.06 -14.74
C THR A 109 -2.22 10.77 -13.94
N VAL A 110 -1.96 9.65 -14.63
CA VAL A 110 -1.81 8.32 -14.05
C VAL A 110 -0.54 7.70 -14.61
N TRP A 111 0.30 7.14 -13.73
CA TRP A 111 1.58 6.53 -14.07
C TRP A 111 1.33 5.10 -14.57
N GLN A 112 1.24 4.93 -15.89
CA GLN A 112 0.92 3.64 -16.52
C GLN A 112 2.15 2.71 -16.55
N THR A 113 1.91 1.44 -16.85
CA THR A 113 3.00 0.49 -17.15
C THR A 113 3.90 1.01 -18.26
N GLY A 114 5.20 1.06 -17.99
CA GLY A 114 6.22 1.50 -18.93
C GLY A 114 6.53 3.00 -18.87
N ASP A 115 5.65 3.81 -18.28
CA ASP A 115 5.87 5.24 -18.11
C ASP A 115 7.00 5.50 -17.10
N VAL A 116 7.65 6.65 -17.25
CA VAL A 116 8.70 7.10 -16.34
C VAL A 116 8.22 8.31 -15.56
N LEU A 117 8.30 8.22 -14.24
CA LEU A 117 8.10 9.32 -13.32
C LEU A 117 9.42 10.05 -13.08
N GLN A 118 9.42 11.35 -13.33
CA GLN A 118 10.48 12.25 -12.93
C GLN A 118 10.17 12.80 -11.54
N ILE A 119 11.06 12.54 -10.61
CA ILE A 119 11.02 13.02 -9.22
C ILE A 119 12.10 14.07 -9.05
N GLY A 120 11.72 15.33 -8.86
CA GLY A 120 12.65 16.41 -8.53
C GLY A 120 12.66 16.66 -7.03
N ALA A 121 13.76 16.33 -6.35
CA ALA A 121 13.94 16.53 -4.91
C ALA A 121 14.82 17.75 -4.63
N THR A 122 14.26 18.73 -3.91
CA THR A 122 14.97 19.93 -3.45
C THR A 122 15.58 19.66 -2.09
N VAL A 123 16.72 18.99 -2.08
CA VAL A 123 17.42 18.56 -0.87
C VAL A 123 18.91 18.83 -0.97
N THR A 124 19.56 19.02 0.19
CA THR A 124 21.02 19.12 0.25
C THR A 124 21.59 17.76 0.63
N ILE A 125 22.29 17.13 -0.31
CA ILE A 125 22.95 15.82 -0.13
C ILE A 125 24.44 16.06 0.11
N ALA A 126 25.06 15.39 1.09
CA ALA A 126 26.51 15.50 1.32
C ALA A 126 27.31 14.82 0.18
N SER A 127 28.62 14.98 0.13
CA SER A 127 29.45 14.14 -0.76
C SER A 127 29.57 12.73 -0.18
N GLY A 128 29.54 11.70 -1.02
CA GLY A 128 29.64 10.31 -0.58
C GLY A 128 28.62 9.38 -1.21
N SER A 129 28.39 8.24 -0.57
CA SER A 129 27.37 7.26 -1.00
C SER A 129 26.07 7.49 -0.26
N HIS A 130 24.98 7.48 -1.01
CA HIS A 130 23.63 7.78 -0.54
C HIS A 130 22.67 6.73 -1.05
N LYS A 131 21.55 6.55 -0.35
CA LYS A 131 20.50 5.63 -0.75
C LYS A 131 19.17 6.37 -0.88
N ILE A 132 18.54 6.24 -2.04
CA ILE A 132 17.15 6.66 -2.25
C ILE A 132 16.24 5.44 -2.22
N ILE A 133 15.10 5.56 -1.54
CA ILE A 133 14.03 4.58 -1.55
C ILE A 133 12.79 5.28 -2.06
N VAL A 134 12.16 4.71 -3.08
CA VAL A 134 10.89 5.19 -3.61
C VAL A 134 9.84 4.13 -3.33
N MET A 135 8.76 4.52 -2.67
CA MET A 135 7.69 3.62 -2.25
C MET A 135 6.34 4.07 -2.84
N THR A 136 5.58 3.11 -3.35
CA THR A 136 4.21 3.29 -3.87
C THR A 136 3.17 3.22 -2.75
N ASP A 137 1.93 3.56 -3.07
CA ASP A 137 0.78 3.51 -2.14
C ASP A 137 0.48 2.12 -1.60
N ASN A 138 0.71 1.08 -2.40
CA ASN A 138 0.55 -0.30 -2.00
C ASN A 138 1.78 -0.89 -1.30
N GLY A 139 2.80 -0.08 -0.99
CA GLY A 139 3.97 -0.47 -0.21
C GLY A 139 5.03 -1.25 -0.99
N VAL A 140 4.97 -1.24 -2.34
CA VAL A 140 6.08 -1.73 -3.17
C VAL A 140 7.13 -0.63 -3.21
N GLU A 141 8.38 -1.00 -2.98
CA GLU A 141 9.50 -0.07 -2.95
C GLU A 141 10.63 -0.54 -3.86
N ASP A 142 11.40 0.43 -4.34
CA ASP A 142 12.68 0.17 -4.97
C ASP A 142 13.76 1.02 -4.30
N GLU A 143 14.93 0.43 -4.15
CA GLU A 143 16.10 1.06 -3.54
C GLU A 143 17.17 1.31 -4.59
N PHE A 144 17.80 2.48 -4.53
CA PHE A 144 18.87 2.83 -5.42
C PHE A 144 20.01 3.52 -4.68
N GLU A 145 21.21 2.98 -4.83
CA GLU A 145 22.43 3.56 -4.28
C GLU A 145 23.09 4.44 -5.33
N PHE A 146 23.49 5.64 -4.93
CA PHE A 146 24.17 6.59 -5.80
C PHE A 146 25.29 7.30 -5.06
N ARG A 147 26.21 7.87 -5.83
CA ARG A 147 27.33 8.65 -5.31
C ARG A 147 27.23 10.11 -5.71
N LYS A 148 27.65 10.99 -4.82
CA LYS A 148 27.81 12.42 -5.03
C LYS A 148 29.25 12.84 -4.86
#